data_AF-A0A2E9Q6Y1-F1
#
_entry.id   AF-A0A2E9Q6Y1-F1
#
_cell.length_a   1.000
_cell.length_b   1.000
_cell.length_c   1.000
_cell.angle_alpha   90.00
_cell.angle_beta   90.00
_cell.angle_gamma   90.00
#
_symmetry.space_group_name_H-M   'P 1'
#
loop_
_entity.id
_entity.type
_entity.pdbx_description
1 polymer ?
#
loop_
_entity_poly.entity_id
_entity_poly.type
_entity_poly.pdbx_seq_one_letter_code
_entity_poly.pdbx_strand_id
1 'polypeptide(L)'
;MDCDQKTLKQPINVPVDTDLYRLVEDYEYIWSRPLAPEATENLDPLFRSSAKRARSTKKFKSGKPLCLYNRIRIPAGFTYDGASVPRIAWSITGIRPDGLLRAAAAVHDWIYHWSGDLPAGSQTFCVDGMEWKNAIGTWKRKDCDRLFGRMLREAGVPSLKRKMAYIAVRLMGGLSWD
;
A
#
# COMPACT_ATOMS: atom_id res chain seq x y z
N MET A 1 -3.13 -3.24 -20.07
CA MET A 1 -2.48 -3.21 -18.75
C MET A 1 -2.44 -4.64 -18.25
N ASP A 2 -1.24 -5.13 -17.98
CA ASP A 2 -1.02 -6.45 -17.38
C ASP A 2 -1.30 -6.37 -15.87
N CYS A 3 -1.74 -7.48 -15.27
CA CYS A 3 -2.24 -7.52 -13.89
C CYS A 3 -1.15 -7.52 -12.81
N ASP A 4 0.08 -7.16 -13.16
CA ASP A 4 1.26 -7.19 -12.27
C ASP A 4 1.93 -5.80 -12.15
N GLN A 5 1.13 -4.74 -12.11
CA GLN A 5 1.66 -3.40 -11.85
C GLN A 5 1.98 -3.21 -10.36
N LYS A 6 3.24 -2.84 -10.11
CA LYS A 6 3.75 -2.40 -8.81
C LYS A 6 4.71 -1.23 -9.01
N THR A 7 4.65 -0.21 -8.17
CA THR A 7 5.50 0.99 -8.29
C THR A 7 6.36 1.24 -7.06
N LEU A 8 6.71 0.18 -6.32
CA LEU A 8 7.59 0.30 -5.16
C LEU A 8 8.92 0.95 -5.57
N LYS A 9 9.14 2.18 -5.10
CA LYS A 9 10.34 2.98 -5.35
C LYS A 9 10.94 3.45 -4.04
N GLN A 10 12.21 3.82 -4.05
CA GLN A 10 12.82 4.44 -2.89
C GLN A 10 12.21 5.85 -2.69
N PRO A 11 11.74 6.18 -1.47
CA PRO A 11 11.27 7.53 -1.18
C PRO A 11 12.45 8.51 -1.13
N ILE A 12 12.22 9.74 -1.59
CA ILE A 12 13.18 10.84 -1.42
C ILE A 12 12.93 11.47 -0.06
N ASN A 13 13.92 11.36 0.82
CA ASN A 13 13.82 11.78 2.21
C ASN A 13 15.00 12.66 2.61
N VAL A 14 14.74 13.55 3.57
CA VAL A 14 15.79 14.23 4.34
C VAL A 14 15.74 13.77 5.81
N PRO A 15 16.89 13.53 6.45
CA PRO A 15 16.92 13.30 7.89
C PRO A 15 16.50 14.58 8.62
N VAL A 16 15.63 14.44 9.62
CA VAL A 16 15.17 15.54 10.49
C VAL A 16 15.78 15.43 11.88
N ASP A 17 15.95 14.20 12.36
CA ASP A 17 16.61 13.87 13.62
C ASP A 17 17.27 12.48 13.47
N THR A 18 17.92 11.99 14.53
CA THR A 18 18.63 10.71 14.66
C THR A 18 17.83 9.54 14.08
N ASP A 19 16.53 9.51 14.33
CA ASP A 19 15.62 8.45 13.89
C ASP A 19 14.37 8.99 13.16
N LEU A 20 14.42 10.21 12.59
CA LEU A 20 13.27 10.80 11.89
C LEU A 20 13.62 11.19 10.46
N TYR A 21 12.74 10.84 9.53
CA TYR A 21 12.85 11.17 8.12
C TYR A 21 11.63 11.95 7.66
N ARG A 22 11.84 12.92 6.78
CA ARG A 22 10.77 13.68 6.14
C ARG A 22 10.77 13.44 4.65
N LEU A 23 9.60 13.11 4.12
CA LEU A 23 9.38 13.02 2.68
C LEU A 23 9.61 14.38 2.03
N VAL A 24 10.46 14.42 1.01
CA VAL A 24 10.74 15.64 0.23
C VAL A 24 9.67 15.85 -0.85
N GLU A 25 9.19 14.76 -1.44
CA GLU A 25 8.14 14.74 -2.45
C GLU A 25 7.01 13.81 -2.03
N ASP A 26 5.88 13.92 -2.73
CA ASP A 26 4.79 12.97 -2.58
C ASP A 26 5.26 11.56 -2.90
N TYR A 27 4.96 10.63 -2.01
CA TYR A 27 5.24 9.23 -2.22
C TYR A 27 3.99 8.50 -2.67
N GLU A 28 4.06 7.80 -3.80
CA GLU A 28 2.99 6.97 -4.31
C GLU A 28 3.43 5.51 -4.40
N TYR A 29 2.59 4.61 -3.87
CA TYR A 29 2.73 3.18 -4.03
C TYR A 29 1.46 2.60 -4.66
N ILE A 30 1.63 1.97 -5.82
CA ILE A 30 0.56 1.35 -6.59
C ILE A 30 0.77 -0.16 -6.59
N TRP A 31 -0.32 -0.91 -6.41
CA TRP A 31 -0.32 -2.37 -6.58
C TRP A 31 -1.61 -2.85 -7.23
N SER A 32 -1.50 -3.89 -8.06
CA SER A 32 -2.66 -4.55 -8.68
C SER A 32 -2.97 -5.93 -8.10
N ARG A 33 -4.19 -6.40 -8.38
CA ARG A 33 -4.59 -7.81 -8.27
C ARG A 33 -5.72 -8.11 -9.26
N PRO A 34 -5.86 -9.35 -9.74
CA PRO A 34 -7.04 -9.73 -10.49
C PRO A 34 -8.29 -9.64 -9.58
N LEU A 35 -9.40 -9.18 -10.16
CA LEU A 35 -10.72 -9.26 -9.57
C LEU A 35 -11.28 -10.65 -9.81
N ALA A 36 -11.91 -11.20 -8.78
CA ALA A 36 -12.66 -12.43 -8.90
C ALA A 36 -13.91 -12.18 -9.77
N PRO A 37 -14.36 -13.18 -10.56
CA PRO A 37 -15.49 -13.02 -11.49
C PRO A 37 -16.73 -12.42 -10.83
N GLU A 38 -17.09 -12.85 -9.62
CA GLU A 38 -18.23 -12.38 -8.86
C GLU A 38 -18.16 -10.89 -8.48
N ALA A 39 -16.94 -10.36 -8.28
CA ALA A 39 -16.74 -8.95 -7.99
C ALA A 39 -16.90 -8.07 -9.25
N THR A 40 -16.78 -8.66 -10.44
CA THR A 40 -16.94 -7.93 -11.71
C THR A 40 -18.40 -7.64 -12.06
N GLU A 41 -19.33 -8.45 -11.57
CA GLU A 41 -20.77 -8.29 -11.81
C GLU A 41 -21.38 -7.09 -11.08
N ASN A 42 -20.77 -6.66 -9.97
CA ASN A 42 -21.23 -5.56 -9.11
C ASN A 42 -20.44 -4.24 -9.28
N LEU A 43 -19.74 -4.04 -10.39
CA LEU A 43 -18.98 -2.80 -10.65
C LEU A 43 -19.85 -1.60 -11.08
N ASP A 44 -21.07 -1.87 -11.53
CA ASP A 44 -21.96 -0.87 -12.13
C ASP A 44 -22.39 0.28 -11.20
N PRO A 45 -22.73 0.05 -9.93
CA PRO A 45 -23.07 1.14 -9.01
C PRO A 45 -21.86 2.07 -8.75
N LEU A 46 -20.67 1.50 -8.69
CA LEU A 46 -19.43 2.23 -8.41
C LEU A 46 -18.92 3.02 -9.61
N PHE A 47 -19.20 2.58 -10.84
CA PHE A 47 -18.62 3.16 -12.06
C PHE A 47 -19.68 3.46 -13.14
N ARG A 48 -20.92 3.82 -12.79
CA ARG A 48 -22.08 3.98 -13.73
C ARG A 48 -21.76 4.59 -15.12
N SER A 49 -20.94 5.64 -15.19
CA SER A 49 -20.51 6.26 -16.47
C SER A 49 -19.38 5.52 -17.18
N SER A 50 -18.38 5.05 -16.43
CA SER A 50 -17.19 4.35 -16.94
C SER A 50 -17.43 2.88 -17.29
N ALA A 51 -18.36 2.20 -16.59
CA ALA A 51 -18.70 0.79 -16.79
C ALA A 51 -19.41 0.54 -18.14
N LYS A 52 -20.26 1.47 -18.61
CA LYS A 52 -20.83 1.44 -19.96
C LYS A 52 -19.73 1.55 -21.04
N ARG A 53 -18.75 2.43 -20.83
CA ARG A 53 -17.60 2.61 -21.73
C ARG A 53 -16.69 1.38 -21.73
N ALA A 54 -16.40 0.81 -20.56
CA ALA A 54 -15.59 -0.39 -20.42
C ALA A 54 -16.24 -1.63 -21.04
N ARG A 55 -17.57 -1.81 -20.91
CA ARG A 55 -18.31 -2.90 -21.58
C ARG A 55 -18.36 -2.76 -23.11
N SER A 56 -18.33 -1.53 -23.62
CA SER A 56 -18.24 -1.25 -25.06
C SER A 56 -16.85 -1.55 -25.64
N THR A 57 -15.79 -1.47 -24.83
CA THR A 57 -14.42 -1.78 -25.29
C THR A 57 -14.20 -3.29 -25.48
N LYS A 58 -13.50 -3.67 -26.56
CA LYS A 58 -13.10 -5.06 -26.93
C LYS A 58 -12.49 -5.89 -25.78
N LYS A 59 -12.02 -5.26 -24.70
CA LYS A 59 -11.30 -5.86 -23.58
C LYS A 59 -12.16 -6.84 -22.76
N PHE A 60 -13.45 -6.54 -22.55
CA PHE A 60 -14.38 -7.39 -21.80
C PHE A 60 -14.72 -8.70 -22.53
N LYS A 61 -14.53 -8.74 -23.86
CA LYS A 61 -14.79 -9.91 -24.70
C LYS A 61 -13.66 -10.96 -24.68
N SER A 62 -12.56 -10.70 -23.97
CA SER A 62 -11.34 -11.52 -24.04
C SER A 62 -11.26 -12.66 -23.01
N GLY A 63 -12.25 -12.80 -22.12
CA GLY A 63 -12.23 -13.81 -21.05
C GLY A 63 -11.15 -13.59 -19.98
N LYS A 64 -10.34 -12.52 -20.07
CA LYS A 64 -9.34 -12.16 -19.06
C LYS A 64 -10.02 -11.46 -17.86
N PRO A 65 -9.62 -11.79 -16.62
CA PRO A 65 -10.16 -11.12 -15.44
C PRO A 65 -9.75 -9.63 -15.45
N LEU A 66 -10.66 -8.77 -14.97
CA LEU A 66 -10.36 -7.37 -14.72
C LEU A 66 -9.33 -7.23 -13.60
N CYS A 67 -8.53 -6.17 -13.61
CA CYS A 67 -7.58 -5.90 -12.54
C CYS A 67 -8.02 -4.71 -11.68
N LEU A 68 -7.96 -4.89 -10.36
CA LEU A 68 -8.08 -3.84 -9.37
C LEU A 68 -6.70 -3.28 -9.07
N TYR A 69 -6.52 -2.00 -9.33
CA TYR A 69 -5.34 -1.23 -8.96
C TYR A 69 -5.67 -0.43 -7.72
N ASN A 70 -4.78 -0.45 -6.75
CA ASN A 70 -4.86 0.35 -5.54
C ASN A 70 -3.66 1.27 -5.49
N ARG A 71 -3.83 2.44 -4.91
CA ARG A 71 -2.79 3.43 -4.72
C ARG A 71 -2.89 4.00 -3.32
N ILE A 72 -1.75 4.07 -2.63
CA ILE A 72 -1.55 4.94 -1.47
C ILE A 72 -0.66 6.10 -1.88
N ARG A 73 -1.11 7.32 -1.57
CA ARG A 73 -0.36 8.57 -1.70
C ARG A 73 -0.13 9.15 -0.31
N ILE A 74 1.12 9.50 -0.05
CA ILE A 74 1.56 10.18 1.16
C ILE A 74 2.07 11.55 0.74
N PRO A 75 1.56 12.65 1.31
CA PRO A 75 1.99 13.98 0.94
C PRO A 75 3.44 14.24 1.37
N ALA A 76 4.14 15.06 0.58
CA ALA A 76 5.42 15.63 0.95
C ALA A 76 5.32 16.33 2.33
N GLY A 77 6.42 16.32 3.07
CA GLY A 77 6.48 16.88 4.42
C GLY A 77 6.05 15.93 5.53
N PHE A 78 5.43 14.79 5.21
CA PHE A 78 5.14 13.76 6.22
C PHE A 78 6.46 13.29 6.85
N THR A 79 6.51 13.39 8.18
CA THR A 79 7.66 13.00 8.99
C THR A 79 7.34 11.67 9.65
N TYR A 80 8.20 10.69 9.46
CA TYR A 80 8.01 9.34 9.94
C TYR A 80 9.32 8.80 10.51
N ASP A 81 9.20 7.97 11.53
CA ASP A 81 10.36 7.46 12.25
C ASP A 81 10.95 6.21 11.57
N GLY A 82 10.16 5.52 10.74
CA GLY A 82 10.53 4.21 10.23
C GLY A 82 10.83 3.19 11.34
N ALA A 83 10.48 3.53 12.58
CA ALA A 83 10.86 2.91 13.84
C ALA A 83 9.65 2.36 14.62
N SER A 84 8.42 2.69 14.19
CA SER A 84 7.18 2.02 14.61
C SER A 84 7.18 0.52 14.26
N VAL A 85 8.03 0.11 13.29
CA VAL A 85 8.50 -1.27 13.17
C VAL A 85 9.68 -1.45 14.13
N PRO A 86 9.57 -2.27 15.20
CA PRO A 86 10.59 -2.34 16.26
C PRO A 86 11.98 -2.49 15.67
N ARG A 87 12.98 -1.73 16.17
CA ARG A 87 14.42 -1.93 15.84
C ARG A 87 14.82 -3.41 15.88
N ILE A 88 14.17 -4.21 16.72
CA ILE A 88 14.26 -5.67 16.80
C ILE A 88 13.92 -6.38 15.47
N ALA A 89 12.89 -5.98 14.73
CA ALA A 89 12.59 -6.54 13.42
C ALA A 89 13.75 -6.30 12.43
N TRP A 90 14.39 -5.14 12.49
CA TRP A 90 15.55 -4.79 11.68
C TRP A 90 16.81 -5.58 12.11
N SER A 91 17.05 -5.70 13.41
CA SER A 91 18.16 -6.46 13.99
C SER A 91 18.03 -7.98 13.79
N ILE A 92 16.81 -8.54 13.91
CA ILE A 92 16.53 -9.99 13.71
C ILE A 92 16.60 -10.35 12.24
N THR A 93 16.18 -9.46 11.34
CA THR A 93 16.19 -9.74 9.91
C THR A 93 17.50 -9.37 9.24
N GLY A 94 18.38 -8.61 9.91
CA GLY A 94 19.64 -8.11 9.31
C GLY A 94 19.37 -7.20 8.11
N ILE A 95 18.21 -6.57 8.07
CA ILE A 95 17.77 -5.67 7.02
C ILE A 95 18.09 -4.26 7.51
N ARG A 96 18.98 -3.53 6.84
CA ARG A 96 19.14 -2.10 7.13
C ARG A 96 17.91 -1.36 6.63
N PRO A 97 17.43 -0.31 7.33
CA PRO A 97 16.39 0.56 6.81
C PRO A 97 16.97 1.42 5.69
N ASP A 98 17.21 0.83 4.52
CA ASP A 98 17.66 1.52 3.32
C ASP A 98 16.71 1.23 2.14
N GLY A 99 16.74 2.13 1.17
CA GLY A 99 15.99 1.99 -0.08
C GLY A 99 14.49 1.73 0.10
N LEU A 100 14.03 0.61 -0.45
CA LEU A 100 12.62 0.23 -0.60
C LEU A 100 11.92 -0.10 0.72
N LEU A 101 12.69 -0.37 1.78
CA LEU A 101 12.14 -0.69 3.10
C LEU A 101 11.62 0.57 3.80
N ARG A 102 12.27 1.71 3.55
CA ARG A 102 11.79 3.02 3.98
C ARG A 102 10.47 3.38 3.32
N ALA A 103 10.23 2.90 2.11
CA ALA A 103 8.94 3.04 1.44
C ALA A 103 7.85 2.24 2.16
N ALA A 104 8.13 0.99 2.54
CA ALA A 104 7.21 0.17 3.31
C ALA A 104 6.89 0.80 4.67
N ALA A 105 7.90 1.33 5.35
CA ALA A 105 7.74 2.02 6.62
C ALA A 105 6.93 3.32 6.49
N ALA A 106 7.21 4.16 5.48
CA ALA A 106 6.45 5.38 5.24
C ALA A 106 4.95 5.10 5.07
N VAL A 107 4.59 4.09 4.26
CA VAL A 107 3.20 3.68 4.05
C VAL A 107 2.57 3.16 5.34
N HIS A 108 3.31 2.35 6.10
CA HIS A 108 2.84 1.81 7.37
C HIS A 108 2.56 2.93 8.38
N ASP A 109 3.52 3.82 8.59
CA ASP A 109 3.44 4.91 9.56
C ASP A 109 2.37 5.93 9.17
N TRP A 110 2.16 6.17 7.87
CA TRP A 110 1.03 6.99 7.40
C TRP A 110 -0.32 6.39 7.77
N ILE A 111 -0.51 5.08 7.59
CA ILE A 111 -1.76 4.41 7.99
C ILE A 111 -1.94 4.44 9.50
N TYR A 112 -0.86 4.26 10.27
CA TYR A 112 -0.87 4.32 11.73
C TYR A 112 -1.13 5.73 12.27
N HIS A 113 -0.55 6.76 11.66
CA HIS A 113 -0.75 8.15 12.05
C HIS A 113 -2.23 8.55 12.05
N TRP A 114 -3.01 7.96 11.14
CA TRP A 114 -4.45 8.19 11.01
C TRP A 114 -5.31 7.10 11.65
N SER A 115 -4.71 6.16 12.41
CA SER A 115 -5.41 5.01 13.01
C SER A 115 -6.29 4.25 12.00
N GLY A 116 -5.84 4.21 10.74
CA GLY A 116 -6.52 3.59 9.61
C GLY A 116 -7.62 4.42 8.94
N ASP A 117 -8.02 5.58 9.48
CA ASP A 117 -8.98 6.49 8.87
C ASP A 117 -8.28 7.54 8.00
N LEU A 118 -7.81 7.07 6.84
CA LEU A 118 -6.97 7.89 5.96
C LEU A 118 -7.75 9.07 5.36
N PRO A 119 -7.13 10.26 5.24
CA PRO A 119 -7.79 11.40 4.62
C PRO A 119 -8.04 11.15 3.14
N ALA A 120 -9.09 11.77 2.61
CA ALA A 120 -9.50 11.61 1.22
C ALA A 120 -8.33 11.87 0.25
N GLY A 121 -8.23 11.04 -0.79
CA GLY A 121 -7.12 11.06 -1.75
C GLY A 121 -5.89 10.25 -1.32
N SER A 122 -5.74 9.92 -0.04
CA SER A 122 -4.62 9.10 0.44
C SER A 122 -4.69 7.68 -0.06
N GLN A 123 -5.87 7.04 -0.02
CA GLN A 123 -6.08 5.75 -0.64
C GLN A 123 -7.10 5.87 -1.77
N THR A 124 -6.68 5.44 -2.96
CA THR A 124 -7.53 5.41 -4.14
C THR A 124 -7.44 4.06 -4.82
N PHE A 125 -8.45 3.73 -5.62
CA PHE A 125 -8.45 2.52 -6.43
C PHE A 125 -9.01 2.80 -7.82
N CYS A 126 -8.63 1.99 -8.80
CA CYS A 126 -9.23 1.98 -10.12
C CYS A 126 -9.37 0.55 -10.64
N VAL A 127 -10.30 0.33 -11.57
CA VAL A 127 -10.48 -0.96 -12.23
C VAL A 127 -10.12 -0.81 -13.70
N ASP A 128 -9.06 -1.48 -14.15
CA ASP A 128 -8.73 -1.65 -15.57
C ASP A 128 -8.66 -0.36 -16.44
N GLY A 129 -8.21 0.75 -15.84
CA GLY A 129 -8.09 2.06 -16.50
C GLY A 129 -9.34 2.93 -16.41
N MET A 130 -10.35 2.51 -15.64
CA MET A 130 -11.45 3.38 -15.22
C MET A 130 -10.95 4.51 -14.31
N GLU A 131 -11.85 5.47 -14.04
CA GLU A 131 -11.62 6.57 -13.10
C GLU A 131 -11.09 6.10 -11.74
N TRP A 132 -10.09 6.82 -11.21
CA TRP A 132 -9.62 6.63 -9.83
C TRP A 132 -10.65 7.16 -8.84
N LYS A 133 -11.00 6.35 -7.85
CA LYS A 133 -11.94 6.71 -6.78
C LYS A 133 -11.29 6.59 -5.42
N ASN A 134 -11.75 7.39 -4.46
CA ASN A 134 -11.37 7.22 -3.06
C ASN A 134 -11.79 5.85 -2.57
N ALA A 135 -10.88 5.14 -1.89
CA ALA A 135 -11.25 3.95 -1.17
C ALA A 135 -12.19 4.33 0.00
N ILE A 136 -13.14 3.44 0.29
CA ILE A 136 -14.12 3.64 1.36
C ILE A 136 -13.79 2.63 2.46
N GLY A 137 -13.79 3.09 3.71
CA GLY A 137 -13.61 2.27 4.89
C GLY A 137 -12.27 2.49 5.59
N THR A 138 -12.20 1.98 6.82
CA THR A 138 -11.06 2.14 7.72
C THR A 138 -10.12 0.95 7.59
N TRP A 139 -8.82 1.22 7.53
CA TRP A 139 -7.83 0.15 7.59
C TRP A 139 -7.88 -0.54 8.94
N LYS A 140 -7.92 -1.88 8.91
CA LYS A 140 -7.63 -2.66 10.10
C LYS A 140 -6.12 -2.79 10.22
N ARG A 141 -5.60 -2.79 11.44
CA ARG A 141 -4.19 -3.04 11.72
C ARG A 141 -3.63 -4.27 10.97
N LYS A 142 -4.41 -5.36 10.93
CA LYS A 142 -4.05 -6.59 10.21
C LYS A 142 -3.83 -6.37 8.71
N ASP A 143 -4.62 -5.50 8.09
CA ASP A 143 -4.50 -5.21 6.67
C ASP A 143 -3.32 -4.28 6.40
N CYS A 144 -3.01 -3.36 7.31
CA CYS A 144 -1.76 -2.58 7.30
C CYS A 144 -0.53 -3.51 7.38
N ASP A 145 -0.48 -4.42 8.36
CA ASP A 145 0.60 -5.41 8.54
C ASP A 145 0.81 -6.28 7.28
N ARG A 146 -0.30 -6.64 6.61
CA ARG A 146 -0.28 -7.39 5.35
C ARG A 146 0.28 -6.58 4.18
N LEU A 147 -0.09 -5.30 4.08
CA LEU A 147 0.44 -4.40 3.07
C LEU A 147 1.95 -4.19 3.26
N PHE A 148 2.38 -4.01 4.50
CA PHE A 148 3.79 -3.94 4.86
C PHE A 148 4.54 -5.21 4.40
N GLY A 149 4.04 -6.40 4.77
CA GLY A 149 4.64 -7.67 4.33
C GLY A 149 4.67 -7.85 2.80
N ARG A 150 3.70 -7.31 2.07
CA ARG A 150 3.70 -7.26 0.59
C ARG A 150 4.83 -6.37 0.07
N MET A 151 4.99 -5.16 0.59
CA MET A 151 6.05 -4.25 0.17
C MET A 151 7.43 -4.83 0.48
N LEU A 152 7.61 -5.51 1.61
CA LEU A 152 8.85 -6.26 1.89
C LEU A 152 9.12 -7.34 0.84
N ARG A 153 8.08 -8.07 0.39
CA ARG A 153 8.23 -9.08 -0.67
C ARG A 153 8.68 -8.43 -1.98
N GLU A 154 8.09 -7.31 -2.32
CA GLU A 154 8.41 -6.56 -3.54
C GLU A 154 9.81 -5.93 -3.47
N ALA A 155 10.28 -5.58 -2.27
CA ALA A 155 11.66 -5.17 -2.01
C ALA A 155 12.68 -6.34 -2.04
N GLY A 156 12.25 -7.56 -2.34
CA GLY A 156 13.14 -8.73 -2.42
C GLY A 156 13.45 -9.39 -1.08
N VAL A 157 12.76 -9.01 0.01
CA VAL A 157 13.01 -9.60 1.33
C VAL A 157 12.58 -11.08 1.36
N PRO A 158 13.47 -12.01 1.77
CA PRO A 158 13.14 -13.44 1.90
C PRO A 158 11.96 -13.72 2.83
N SER A 159 11.20 -14.77 2.53
CA SER A 159 9.95 -15.13 3.23
C SER A 159 10.09 -15.26 4.74
N LEU A 160 11.17 -15.88 5.23
CA LEU A 160 11.44 -16.03 6.67
C LEU A 160 11.57 -14.66 7.36
N LYS A 161 12.36 -13.75 6.78
CA LYS A 161 12.55 -12.39 7.31
C LYS A 161 11.24 -11.60 7.31
N ARG A 162 10.43 -11.71 6.26
CA ARG A 162 9.09 -11.08 6.21
C ARG A 162 8.16 -11.63 7.28
N LYS A 163 8.18 -12.94 7.54
CA LYS A 163 7.36 -13.56 8.58
C LYS A 163 7.76 -13.04 9.96
N MET A 164 9.06 -12.93 10.23
CA MET A 164 9.56 -12.34 11.48
C MET A 164 9.15 -10.87 11.62
N ALA A 165 9.31 -10.07 10.56
CA ALA A 165 8.88 -8.67 10.55
C ALA A 165 7.37 -8.53 10.80
N TYR A 166 6.54 -9.36 10.14
CA TYR A 166 5.09 -9.40 10.35
C TYR A 166 4.72 -9.75 11.80
N ILE A 167 5.38 -10.75 12.40
CA ILE A 167 5.16 -11.12 13.81
C ILE A 167 5.55 -9.95 14.73
N ALA A 168 6.69 -9.29 14.46
CA ALA A 168 7.16 -8.18 15.27
C ALA A 168 6.18 -7.00 15.28
N VAL A 169 5.71 -6.56 14.12
CA VAL A 169 4.70 -5.48 14.04
C VAL A 169 3.37 -5.89 14.70
N ARG A 170 3.02 -7.18 14.63
CA ARG A 170 1.80 -7.70 15.25
C ARG A 170 1.88 -7.76 16.78
N LEU A 171 3.04 -8.02 17.36
CA LEU A 171 3.17 -8.09 18.81
C LEU A 171 3.37 -6.71 19.44
N MET A 172 4.09 -5.81 18.75
CA MET A 172 4.52 -4.53 19.32
C MET A 172 3.62 -3.35 18.95
N GLY A 173 2.96 -3.37 17.78
CA GLY A 173 2.08 -2.28 17.32
C GLY A 173 0.70 -2.24 18.00
N GLY A 174 0.50 -2.97 19.11
CA GLY A 174 -0.74 -2.94 19.90
C GLY A 174 -0.80 -1.81 20.91
N LEU A 175 0.32 -1.17 21.22
CA LEU A 175 0.37 -0.07 22.21
C LEU A 175 0.10 1.31 21.59
N SER A 176 0.15 1.42 20.26
CA SER A 176 -0.02 2.69 19.52
C SER A 176 -1.27 2.72 18.64
N TRP A 177 -2.09 1.66 18.69
CA TRP A 177 -3.34 1.51 17.94
C TRP A 177 -4.44 1.22 18.94
N ASP A 178 -4.82 2.24 19.71
CA ASP A 178 -5.97 2.27 20.63
C ASP A 178 -6.59 3.68 20.58
#